data_AF-A0A7S1VVM7-F1
#
_entry.id   AF-A0A7S1VVM7-F1
#
_cell.length_a   1.000
_cell.length_b   1.000
_cell.length_c   1.000
_cell.angle_alpha   90.00
_cell.angle_beta   90.00
_cell.angle_gamma   90.00
#
_symmetry.space_group_name_H-M   'P 1'
#
loop_
_entity.id
_entity.type
_entity.pdbx_description
1 polymer ?
#
loop_
_entity_poly.entity_id
_entity_poly.type
_entity_poly.pdbx_seq_one_letter_code
_entity_poly.pdbx_strand_id
1 'polypeptide(L)'
;KRLSDVCNAIDNGHTTAPEDGRIFNEWARIEVKSGRYGEARRILRQGMERFPKDKSLYLSAGKVEERIGNIANARNLYATSCRIEPSAPTLQAMAMLEMKGKFPDLKRVKGLFEEALMLDPRHGPVYN
;
A
#
# COMPACT_ATOMS: atom_id res chain seq x y z
N LYS A 1 -8.86 -21.70 3.48
CA LYS A 1 -8.63 -22.72 2.42
C LYS A 1 -8.21 -22.06 1.11
N ARG A 2 -9.03 -21.22 0.48
CA ARG A 2 -8.71 -20.63 -0.85
C ARG A 2 -7.37 -19.88 -1.01
N LEU A 3 -6.79 -19.29 0.04
CA LEU A 3 -5.55 -18.51 -0.06
C LEU A 3 -4.27 -19.27 0.33
N SER A 4 -4.35 -20.31 1.18
CA SER A 4 -3.23 -21.26 1.35
C SER A 4 -2.95 -22.02 0.06
N ASP A 5 -4.02 -22.28 -0.70
CA ASP A 5 -3.93 -22.89 -2.04
C ASP A 5 -3.27 -21.93 -3.04
N VAL A 6 -3.54 -20.62 -2.92
CA VAL A 6 -2.85 -19.57 -3.70
C VAL A 6 -1.37 -19.47 -3.33
N CYS A 7 -1.01 -19.61 -2.06
CA CYS A 7 0.40 -19.64 -1.62
C CYS A 7 1.14 -20.84 -2.22
N ASN A 8 0.54 -22.03 -2.11
CA ASN A 8 1.08 -23.24 -2.72
C ASN A 8 1.14 -23.12 -4.24
N ALA A 9 0.17 -22.49 -4.90
CA ALA A 9 0.21 -22.28 -6.35
C ALA A 9 1.33 -21.30 -6.76
N ILE A 10 1.57 -20.23 -5.98
CA ILE A 10 2.65 -19.26 -6.21
C ILE A 10 4.03 -19.91 -6.04
N ASP A 11 4.21 -20.77 -5.03
CA ASP A 11 5.48 -21.44 -4.75
C ASP A 11 5.73 -22.65 -5.67
N ASN A 12 4.68 -23.37 -6.10
CA ASN A 12 4.80 -24.52 -7.00
C ASN A 12 4.82 -24.16 -8.50
N GLY A 13 4.86 -22.86 -8.86
CA GLY A 13 4.99 -22.42 -10.25
C GLY A 13 3.82 -22.79 -11.16
N HIS A 14 2.69 -23.27 -10.60
CA HIS A 14 1.52 -23.63 -11.38
C HIS A 14 0.83 -22.36 -11.88
N THR A 15 0.74 -22.28 -13.20
CA THR A 15 0.27 -21.19 -14.06
C THR A 15 -1.23 -20.89 -13.95
N THR A 16 -1.78 -20.72 -12.74
CA THR A 16 -2.83 -19.73 -12.56
C THR A 16 -2.11 -18.43 -12.25
N ALA A 17 -1.59 -17.78 -13.30
CA ALA A 17 -0.83 -16.55 -13.14
C ALA A 17 -1.58 -15.62 -12.18
N PRO A 18 -0.98 -15.17 -11.07
CA PRO A 18 -1.55 -14.07 -10.32
C PRO A 18 -1.41 -12.85 -11.22
N GLU A 19 -2.34 -12.65 -12.14
CA GLU A 19 -2.29 -11.58 -13.17
C GLU A 19 -2.31 -10.19 -12.54
N ASP A 20 -2.70 -10.09 -11.27
CA ASP A 20 -2.82 -8.84 -10.53
C ASP A 20 -2.02 -8.84 -9.22
N GLY A 21 -1.27 -7.76 -8.98
CA GLY A 21 -0.64 -7.48 -7.67
C GLY A 21 -1.66 -7.35 -6.52
N ARG A 22 -2.96 -7.33 -6.82
CA ARG A 22 -4.07 -7.44 -5.85
C ARG A 22 -3.96 -8.66 -4.95
N ILE A 23 -3.51 -9.81 -5.46
CA ILE A 23 -3.41 -11.04 -4.65
C ILE A 23 -2.36 -10.89 -3.54
N PHE A 24 -1.21 -10.31 -3.87
CA PHE A 24 -0.15 -10.02 -2.88
C PHE A 24 -0.63 -9.01 -1.84
N ASN A 25 -1.44 -8.02 -2.24
CA ASN A 25 -2.03 -7.06 -1.31
C ASN A 25 -2.99 -7.73 -0.32
N GLU A 26 -3.90 -8.58 -0.79
CA GLU A 26 -4.84 -9.27 0.10
C GLU A 26 -4.12 -10.25 1.03
N TRP A 27 -3.09 -10.93 0.53
CA TRP A 27 -2.27 -11.81 1.35
C TRP A 27 -1.53 -11.04 2.44
N ALA A 28 -0.83 -9.96 2.09
CA ALA A 28 -0.14 -9.13 3.07
C ALA A 28 -1.11 -8.54 4.12
N ARG A 29 -2.32 -8.17 3.71
CA ARG A 29 -3.37 -7.68 4.62
C ARG A 29 -3.81 -8.76 5.63
N ILE A 30 -3.87 -10.03 5.22
CA ILE A 30 -4.16 -11.15 6.13
C ILE A 30 -3.00 -11.36 7.10
N GLU A 31 -1.76 -11.38 6.62
CA GLU A 31 -0.59 -11.55 7.49
C GLU A 31 -0.49 -10.42 8.52
N VAL A 32 -0.79 -9.18 8.13
CA VAL A 32 -0.89 -8.04 9.04
C VAL A 32 -1.96 -8.25 10.10
N LYS A 33 -3.15 -8.77 9.73
CA LYS A 33 -4.21 -9.10 10.69
C LYS A 33 -3.81 -10.22 11.64
N SER A 34 -2.97 -11.14 11.19
CA SER A 34 -2.38 -12.21 11.99
C SER A 34 -1.18 -11.75 12.82
N GLY A 35 -0.80 -10.47 12.78
CA GLY A 35 0.35 -9.90 13.50
C GLY A 35 1.71 -10.27 12.89
N ARG A 36 1.73 -10.92 11.73
CA ARG A 36 2.93 -11.40 11.03
C ARG A 36 3.46 -10.33 10.06
N TYR A 37 3.93 -9.22 10.62
CA TYR A 37 4.44 -8.10 9.82
C TYR A 37 5.67 -8.47 8.97
N GLY A 38 6.53 -9.38 9.45
CA GLY A 38 7.71 -9.85 8.70
C GLY A 38 7.33 -10.57 7.41
N GLU A 39 6.38 -11.49 7.47
CA GLU A 39 5.88 -12.21 6.29
C GLU A 39 5.16 -11.27 5.33
N ALA A 40 4.34 -10.34 5.85
CA ALA A 40 3.67 -9.33 5.01
C ALA A 40 4.68 -8.55 4.16
N ARG A 41 5.82 -8.13 4.73
CA ARG A 41 6.89 -7.45 3.99
C ARG A 41 7.52 -8.34 2.93
N ARG A 42 7.78 -9.62 3.24
CA ARG A 42 8.36 -10.58 2.29
C ARG A 42 7.44 -10.79 1.09
N ILE A 43 6.15 -10.98 1.32
CA ILE A 43 5.13 -11.17 0.30
C ILE A 43 5.01 -9.93 -0.58
N LEU A 44 4.93 -8.74 0.02
CA LEU A 44 4.88 -7.49 -0.73
C LEU A 44 6.14 -7.26 -1.57
N ARG A 45 7.32 -7.63 -1.05
CA ARG A 45 8.57 -7.56 -1.82
C ARG A 45 8.55 -8.49 -3.03
N GLN A 46 8.10 -9.74 -2.87
CA GLN A 46 7.92 -10.66 -3.98
C GLN A 46 6.92 -10.12 -5.02
N GLY A 47 5.84 -9.50 -4.55
CA GLY A 47 4.89 -8.80 -5.42
C GLY A 47 5.57 -7.68 -6.21
N MET A 48 6.36 -6.83 -5.55
CA MET A 48 7.06 -5.70 -6.19
C MET A 48 8.12 -6.15 -7.20
N GLU A 49 8.82 -7.26 -6.94
CA GLU A 49 9.78 -7.85 -7.87
C GLU A 49 9.08 -8.38 -9.14
N ARG A 50 7.90 -8.98 -9.00
CA ARG A 50 7.12 -9.51 -10.13
C ARG A 50 6.34 -8.41 -10.86
N PHE A 51 5.84 -7.41 -10.15
CA PHE A 51 4.98 -6.34 -10.64
C PHE A 51 5.51 -4.96 -10.23
N PRO A 52 6.66 -4.52 -10.77
CA PRO A 52 7.30 -3.27 -10.36
C PRO A 52 6.49 -2.02 -10.70
N LYS A 53 5.50 -2.13 -11.60
CA LYS A 53 4.62 -1.05 -12.04
C LYS A 53 3.28 -0.98 -11.29
N ASP A 54 3.00 -1.89 -10.36
CA ASP A 54 1.75 -1.85 -9.59
C ASP A 54 1.89 -0.95 -8.36
N LYS A 55 1.34 0.27 -8.45
CA LYS A 55 1.27 1.24 -7.35
C LYS A 55 0.63 0.68 -6.07
N SER A 56 -0.33 -0.25 -6.21
CA SER A 56 -1.11 -0.78 -5.09
C SER A 56 -0.22 -1.56 -4.12
N LEU A 57 0.81 -2.23 -4.64
CA LEU A 57 1.81 -2.96 -3.84
C LEU A 57 2.64 -2.01 -2.97
N TYR A 58 3.13 -0.92 -3.54
CA TYR A 58 3.90 0.10 -2.81
C TYR A 58 3.04 0.79 -1.77
N LEU A 59 1.77 1.09 -2.08
CA LEU A 59 0.81 1.63 -1.12
C LEU A 59 0.59 0.67 0.08
N SER A 60 0.35 -0.61 -0.18
CA SER A 60 0.17 -1.60 0.89
C SER A 60 1.45 -1.79 1.71
N ALA A 61 2.62 -1.81 1.06
CA ALA A 61 3.90 -1.86 1.76
C ALA A 61 4.12 -0.64 2.65
N GLY A 62 3.78 0.57 2.18
CA GLY A 62 3.84 1.78 2.99
C GLY A 62 2.92 1.70 4.21
N LYS A 63 1.70 1.19 4.05
CA LYS A 63 0.76 0.96 5.17
C LYS A 63 1.30 -0.04 6.18
N VAL A 64 1.96 -1.11 5.74
CA VAL A 64 2.59 -2.08 6.64
C VAL A 64 3.73 -1.43 7.43
N GLU A 65 4.62 -0.69 6.78
CA GLU A 65 5.71 0.02 7.45
C GLU A 65 5.19 1.07 8.44
N GLU A 66 4.10 1.78 8.12
CA GLU A 66 3.44 2.70 9.03
C GLU A 66 2.93 1.99 10.30
N ARG A 67 2.37 0.78 10.16
CA ARG A 67 1.90 -0.03 11.30
C ARG A 67 3.04 -0.55 12.17
N ILE A 68 4.22 -0.77 11.57
CA ILE A 68 5.45 -1.14 12.28
C ILE A 68 6.08 0.09 12.98
N GLY A 69 5.72 1.31 12.57
CA GLY A 69 6.31 2.55 13.09
C GLY A 69 7.48 3.08 12.27
N ASN A 70 7.78 2.47 11.12
CA ASN A 70 8.85 2.88 10.21
C ASN A 70 8.39 4.00 9.27
N ILE A 71 8.15 5.19 9.83
CA ILE A 71 7.62 6.36 9.10
C ILE A 71 8.51 6.75 7.91
N ALA A 72 9.84 6.66 8.05
CA ALA A 72 10.79 6.99 6.98
C ALA A 72 10.62 6.08 5.75
N ASN A 73 10.51 4.76 5.97
CA ASN A 73 10.28 3.81 4.89
C ASN A 73 8.88 3.94 4.30
N ALA A 74 7.86 4.16 5.13
CA ALA A 74 6.50 4.40 4.66
C ALA A 74 6.45 5.59 3.69
N ARG A 75 7.12 6.71 4.04
CA ARG A 75 7.20 7.90 3.18
C ARG A 75 7.88 7.59 1.84
N ASN A 76 8.98 6.85 1.85
CA ASN A 76 9.68 6.46 0.62
C ASN A 76 8.79 5.59 -0.27
N LEU A 77 8.07 4.63 0.31
CA LEU A 77 7.17 3.73 -0.43
C LEU A 77 5.97 4.48 -1.03
N TYR A 78 5.38 5.41 -0.28
CA TYR A 78 4.32 6.27 -0.82
C TYR A 78 4.84 7.19 -1.94
N ALA A 79 6.03 7.75 -1.81
CA ALA A 79 6.66 8.54 -2.86
C ALA A 79 6.92 7.70 -4.13
N THR A 80 7.39 6.45 -3.99
CA THR A 80 7.55 5.55 -5.14
C THR A 80 6.21 5.19 -5.78
N SER A 81 5.17 4.95 -4.98
CA SER A 81 3.81 4.69 -5.47
C SER A 81 3.31 5.87 -6.32
N CYS A 82 3.46 7.09 -5.79
CA CYS A 82 3.03 8.33 -6.46
C CYS A 82 3.82 8.60 -7.75
N ARG A 83 5.11 8.23 -7.79
CA ARG A 83 5.95 8.37 -9.00
C ARG A 83 5.54 7.42 -10.11
N ILE A 84 5.05 6.23 -9.77
CA ILE A 84 4.52 5.27 -10.74
C ILE A 84 3.20 5.80 -11.29
N GLU A 85 2.25 6.06 -10.40
CA GLU A 85 1.00 6.70 -10.76
C GLU A 85 0.42 7.45 -9.55
N PRO A 86 0.17 8.77 -9.68
CA PRO A 86 -0.51 9.52 -8.64
C PRO A 86 -1.94 9.00 -8.52
N SER A 87 -2.32 8.61 -7.30
CA SER A 87 -3.64 8.05 -7.02
C SER A 87 -4.16 8.60 -5.70
N ALA A 88 -5.47 8.88 -5.65
CA ALA A 88 -6.12 9.42 -4.46
C ALA A 88 -5.82 8.61 -3.18
N PRO A 89 -5.83 7.25 -3.20
CA PRO A 89 -5.48 6.47 -2.01
C PRO A 89 -4.03 6.62 -1.55
N THR A 90 -3.10 6.88 -2.47
CA THR A 90 -1.67 7.09 -2.14
C THR A 90 -1.46 8.47 -1.52
N LEU A 91 -2.06 9.51 -2.10
CA LEU A 91 -1.99 10.86 -1.57
C LEU A 91 -2.67 10.97 -0.20
N GLN A 92 -3.83 10.33 -0.03
CA GLN A 92 -4.51 10.25 1.26
C GLN A 92 -3.66 9.54 2.32
N ALA A 93 -3.03 8.41 1.97
CA ALA A 93 -2.14 7.70 2.90
C ALA A 93 -0.91 8.55 3.28
N MET A 94 -0.35 9.31 2.33
CA MET A 94 0.75 10.23 2.57
C MET A 94 0.32 11.40 3.47
N ALA A 95 -0.86 11.98 3.24
CA ALA A 95 -1.41 13.05 4.07
C ALA A 95 -1.66 12.59 5.52
N MET A 96 -2.21 11.38 5.70
CA MET A 96 -2.40 10.75 7.01
C MET A 96 -1.08 10.47 7.72
N LEU A 97 -0.04 10.08 6.99
CA LEU A 97 1.30 9.86 7.54
C LEU A 97 1.89 11.16 8.09
N GLU A 98 1.81 12.26 7.32
CA GLU A 98 2.29 13.58 7.77
C GLU A 98 1.48 14.11 8.96
N MET A 99 0.17 13.84 9.00
CA MET A 99 -0.70 14.20 10.12
C MET A 99 -0.32 13.48 11.42
N LYS A 100 0.16 12.23 11.34
CA LYS A 100 0.66 11.45 12.49
C LYS A 100 2.08 11.84 12.93
N GLY A 101 2.78 12.66 12.14
CA GLY A 101 4.10 13.16 12.51
C GLY A 101 4.08 14.04 13.76
N LYS A 102 5.24 14.20 14.42
CA LYS A 102 5.37 15.06 15.61
C LYS A 102 5.06 16.54 15.34
N PHE A 103 5.29 16.99 14.09
CA PHE A 103 5.02 18.36 13.64
C PHE A 103 4.25 18.30 12.32
N PRO A 104 2.92 18.15 12.36
CA PRO A 104 2.13 18.05 11.15
C PRO A 104 2.08 19.41 10.45
N ASP A 105 2.62 19.47 9.23
CA ASP A 105 2.42 20.63 8.36
C ASP A 105 1.01 20.57 7.76
N LEU A 106 0.08 21.24 8.42
CA LEU A 106 -1.33 21.26 8.01
C LEU A 106 -1.53 21.87 6.61
N LYS A 107 -0.65 22.77 6.14
CA LYS A 107 -0.75 23.32 4.78
C LYS A 107 -0.44 22.23 3.77
N ARG A 108 0.64 21.47 4.00
CA ARG A 108 1.03 20.35 3.14
C ARG A 108 -0.02 19.24 3.14
N VAL A 109 -0.56 18.90 4.32
CA VAL A 109 -1.63 17.89 4.46
C VAL A 109 -2.87 18.29 3.67
N LYS A 110 -3.34 19.55 3.79
CA LYS A 110 -4.48 20.05 3.03
C LYS A 110 -4.26 19.99 1.52
N GLY A 111 -3.10 20.44 1.05
CA GLY A 111 -2.75 20.37 -0.38
C GLY A 111 -2.79 18.94 -0.93
N LEU A 112 -2.29 17.96 -0.17
CA LEU A 112 -2.35 16.54 -0.57
C LEU A 112 -3.79 16.01 -0.63
N PHE A 113 -4.66 16.42 0.30
CA PHE A 113 -6.08 16.05 0.25
C PHE A 113 -6.81 16.71 -0.92
N GLU A 114 -6.54 17.98 -1.20
CA GLU A 114 -7.10 18.69 -2.36
C GLU A 114 -6.68 18.04 -3.67
N GLU A 115 -5.39 17.66 -3.81
CA GLU A 115 -4.89 16.92 -4.97
C GLU A 115 -5.54 15.54 -5.11
N ALA A 116 -5.74 14.83 -3.99
CA ALA A 116 -6.46 13.56 -4.00
C ALA A 116 -7.92 13.71 -4.49
N LEU A 117 -8.61 14.78 -4.05
CA LEU A 117 -9.98 15.10 -4.49
C LEU A 117 -10.04 15.48 -5.97
N MET A 118 -9.01 16.16 -6.49
CA MET A 118 -8.92 16.47 -7.92
C MET A 118 -8.76 15.22 -8.79
N LEU A 119 -8.00 14.22 -8.31
CA LEU A 119 -7.77 12.97 -9.05
C LEU A 119 -8.99 12.04 -9.07
N ASP A 120 -9.77 11.98 -7.99
CA ASP A 120 -11.02 11.22 -7.94
C ASP A 120 -12.14 12.07 -7.33
N PRO A 121 -12.88 12.84 -8.15
CA PRO A 121 -14.01 13.64 -7.70
C PRO A 121 -15.18 12.79 -7.16
N ARG A 122 -15.17 11.47 -7.38
CA ARG A 122 -16.17 10.52 -6.87
C ARG A 122 -15.73 9.85 -5.58
N HIS A 123 -14.48 10.02 -5.16
CA HIS A 123 -14.04 9.76 -3.79
C HIS A 123 -14.63 10.86 -2.89
N GLY A 124 -15.93 10.74 -2.61
CA GLY A 124 -16.63 11.63 -1.70
C GLY A 124 -15.94 11.68 -0.34
N PRO A 125 -16.18 12.74 0.45
CA PRO A 125 -15.45 13.03 1.67
C PRO A 125 -15.55 11.83 2.61
N VAL A 126 -14.43 11.13 2.84
CA VAL A 126 -14.31 10.08 3.87
C VAL A 126 -14.17 10.74 5.25
N TYR A 127 -15.03 11.71 5.52
CA TYR A 127 -15.25 12.32 6.82
C TYR A 127 -16.69 11.98 7.20
N ASN A 128 -16.85 10.96 8.03
CA ASN A 128 -18.01 10.77 8.90
C ASN A 128 -17.48 10.30 10.25
#